data_AF-A0A9P8XQN7-F1
#
_entry.id   AF-A0A9P8XQN7-F1
#
_cell.length_a   1.000
_cell.length_b   1.000
_cell.length_c   1.000
_cell.angle_alpha   90.00
_cell.angle_beta   90.00
_cell.angle_gamma   90.00
#
_symmetry.space_group_name_H-M   'P 1'
#
loop_
_entity.id
_entity.type
_entity.pdbx_description
1 polymer ?
#
loop_
_entity_poly.entity_id
_entity_poly.type
_entity_poly.pdbx_seq_one_letter_code
_entity_poly.pdbx_strand_id
1 'polypeptide(L)'
;IELPEIDTDTDDSDYEDVKRVETASWADASPLRKALINQENVNPFLVFGKPAPLNMEELFPESKDRFHMFRRRKSSGDWSGADRLTEEE
;
A
#
# COMPACT_ATOMS: atom_id res chain seq x y z
N ILE A 1 14.61 20.97 -4.73
CA ILE A 1 14.78 19.57 -5.17
C ILE A 1 13.77 19.39 -6.28
N GLU A 2 14.25 19.23 -7.51
CA GLU A 2 13.38 18.99 -8.66
C GLU A 2 12.97 17.53 -8.59
N LEU A 3 11.66 17.29 -8.41
CA LEU A 3 11.13 15.93 -8.41
C LEU A 3 11.32 15.38 -9.83
N PRO A 4 11.82 14.13 -9.98
CA PRO A 4 11.86 13.52 -11.29
C PRO A 4 10.45 13.47 -11.87
N GLU A 5 10.34 13.70 -13.18
CA GLU A 5 9.11 13.47 -13.91
C GLU A 5 8.66 12.04 -13.64
N ILE A 6 7.39 11.89 -13.30
CA ILE A 6 6.78 10.58 -13.15
C ILE A 6 6.84 9.96 -14.54
N ASP A 7 7.48 8.80 -14.67
CA ASP A 7 7.38 7.95 -15.87
C ASP A 7 5.92 7.48 -16.00
N THR A 8 5.05 8.37 -16.50
CA THR A 8 3.73 7.99 -16.98
C THR A 8 3.94 7.36 -18.34
N ASP A 9 4.37 6.11 -18.34
CA ASP A 9 4.32 5.18 -19.48
C ASP A 9 2.86 4.83 -19.80
N THR A 10 2.12 5.87 -20.15
CA THR A 10 0.77 5.83 -20.73
C THR A 10 0.89 6.07 -22.23
N ASP A 11 1.91 5.50 -22.88
CA ASP A 11 1.85 5.26 -24.32
C ASP A 11 1.03 3.99 -24.56
N ASP A 12 -0.25 4.24 -24.81
CA ASP A 12 -1.36 3.30 -24.98
C ASP A 12 -1.23 2.49 -26.28
N SER A 13 -0.14 1.71 -26.45
CA SER A 13 -0.01 0.86 -27.65
C SER A 13 0.58 -0.54 -27.49
N ASP A 14 1.17 -0.92 -26.34
CA ASP A 14 1.76 -2.26 -26.15
C ASP A 14 1.15 -3.10 -24.99
N TYR A 15 -0.02 -2.71 -24.47
CA TYR A 15 -0.75 -3.47 -23.44
C TYR A 15 -1.68 -4.57 -23.97
N GLU A 16 -1.53 -5.00 -25.23
CA GLU A 16 -2.36 -6.09 -25.80
C GLU A 16 -1.95 -7.51 -25.36
N ASP A 17 -0.83 -7.69 -24.65
CA ASP A 17 -0.36 -9.02 -24.21
C ASP A 17 -0.22 -9.22 -22.68
N VAL A 18 -0.66 -8.25 -21.87
CA VAL A 18 -1.10 -8.59 -20.51
C VAL A 18 -2.42 -9.31 -20.68
N LYS A 19 -2.37 -10.65 -20.73
CA LYS A 19 -3.54 -11.54 -20.64
C LYS A 19 -4.57 -10.85 -19.76
N ARG A 20 -5.63 -10.31 -20.37
CA ARG A 20 -6.77 -9.75 -19.66
C ARG A 20 -7.27 -10.90 -18.80
N VAL A 21 -6.84 -10.94 -17.53
CA VAL A 21 -7.26 -11.96 -16.57
C VAL A 21 -8.76 -11.85 -16.59
N GLU A 22 -9.44 -12.93 -16.98
CA GLU A 22 -10.89 -12.95 -17.04
C GLU A 22 -11.41 -12.39 -15.73
N THR A 23 -12.08 -11.24 -15.80
CA THR A 23 -12.57 -10.56 -14.62
C THR A 23 -13.58 -11.47 -13.96
N ALA A 24 -13.31 -11.86 -12.71
CA ALA A 24 -14.23 -12.71 -11.99
C ALA A 24 -15.59 -12.02 -11.89
N SER A 25 -16.67 -12.79 -11.94
CA SER A 25 -18.04 -12.24 -11.99
C SER A 25 -18.40 -11.33 -10.80
N TRP A 26 -17.68 -11.42 -9.66
CA TRP A 26 -17.88 -10.52 -8.52
C TRP A 26 -17.22 -9.14 -8.70
N ALA A 27 -16.22 -9.05 -9.60
CA ALA A 27 -15.51 -7.82 -9.94
C ALA A 27 -16.20 -7.03 -11.07
N ASP A 28 -17.29 -7.55 -11.64
CA ASP A 28 -18.11 -6.84 -12.62
C ASP A 28 -18.92 -5.70 -11.97
N ALA A 29 -19.21 -4.65 -12.75
CA ALA A 29 -19.77 -3.40 -12.23
C ALA A 29 -21.06 -3.52 -11.41
N SER A 30 -21.97 -4.43 -11.76
CA SER A 30 -23.24 -4.63 -11.05
C SER A 30 -23.06 -5.36 -9.70
N PRO A 31 -22.47 -6.57 -9.65
CA PRO A 31 -22.22 -7.27 -8.40
C PRO A 31 -21.21 -6.54 -7.49
N LEU A 32 -20.20 -5.87 -8.06
CA LEU A 32 -19.23 -5.08 -7.32
C LEU A 32 -19.90 -3.93 -6.54
N ARG A 33 -20.81 -3.18 -7.18
CA ARG A 33 -21.56 -2.11 -6.50
C ARG A 33 -22.37 -2.63 -5.32
N LYS A 34 -23.05 -3.77 -5.47
CA LYS A 34 -23.80 -4.40 -4.36
C LYS A 34 -22.87 -4.83 -3.22
N ALA A 35 -21.72 -5.40 -3.55
CA ALA A 35 -20.72 -5.80 -2.57
C ALA A 35 -20.17 -4.61 -1.79
N LEU A 36 -19.86 -3.50 -2.46
CA LEU A 36 -19.36 -2.27 -1.83
C LEU A 36 -20.37 -1.65 -0.86
N ILE A 37 -21.66 -1.59 -1.25
CA ILE A 37 -22.73 -1.11 -0.35
C ILE A 37 -22.82 -1.99 0.91
N ASN A 38 -22.69 -3.31 0.75
CA ASN A 38 -22.71 -4.22 1.90
C ASN A 38 -21.46 -4.05 2.80
N GLN A 39 -20.30 -3.77 2.22
CA GLN A 39 -19.04 -3.56 2.94
C GLN A 39 -19.02 -2.27 3.77
N GLU A 40 -19.79 -1.24 3.38
CA GLU A 40 -19.84 0.06 4.04
C GLU A 40 -20.08 -0.04 5.55
N ASN A 41 -20.93 -0.98 5.98
CA ASN A 41 -21.32 -1.14 7.38
C ASN A 41 -20.45 -2.14 8.16
N VAL A 42 -19.39 -2.68 7.55
CA VAL A 42 -18.54 -3.71 8.15
C VAL A 42 -17.31 -3.07 8.77
N ASN A 43 -17.14 -3.23 10.09
CA ASN A 43 -15.93 -2.76 10.76
C ASN A 43 -14.73 -3.68 10.42
N PRO A 44 -13.69 -3.16 9.74
CA PRO A 44 -12.55 -3.97 9.31
C PRO A 44 -11.76 -4.53 10.50
N PHE A 45 -11.74 -3.85 11.65
CA PHE A 45 -11.04 -4.34 12.84
C PHE A 45 -11.71 -5.57 13.47
N LEU A 46 -13.02 -5.76 13.28
CA LEU A 46 -13.71 -6.97 13.73
C LEU A 46 -13.44 -8.16 12.80
N VAL A 47 -13.18 -7.90 11.52
CA VAL A 47 -12.94 -8.94 10.51
C VAL A 47 -11.47 -9.37 10.50
N PHE A 48 -10.55 -8.40 10.45
CA PHE A 48 -9.10 -8.65 10.29
C PHE A 48 -8.30 -8.51 11.58
N GLY A 49 -8.90 -7.96 12.64
CA GLY A 49 -8.19 -7.62 13.86
C GLY A 49 -7.39 -6.31 13.74
N LYS A 50 -6.64 -5.99 14.79
CA LYS A 50 -5.68 -4.87 14.75
C LYS A 50 -4.45 -5.30 13.93
N PRO A 51 -3.97 -4.47 13.01
CA PRO A 51 -2.75 -4.78 12.26
C PRO A 51 -1.57 -4.95 13.23
N ALA A 52 -0.85 -6.06 13.07
CA ALA A 52 0.33 -6.36 13.84
C ALA A 52 1.50 -5.46 13.42
N PRO A 53 2.48 -5.21 14.31
CA PRO A 53 3.71 -4.52 13.92
C PRO A 53 4.43 -5.28 12.80
N LEU A 54 4.86 -4.55 11.76
CA LEU A 54 5.59 -5.11 10.64
C LEU A 54 7.04 -5.38 11.02
N ASN A 55 7.46 -6.65 11.05
CA ASN A 55 8.85 -7.01 11.29
C ASN A 55 9.59 -7.28 9.96
N MET A 56 10.40 -6.31 9.54
CA MET A 56 11.16 -6.41 8.28
C MET A 56 12.25 -7.50 8.31
N GLU A 57 12.72 -7.90 9.50
CA GLU A 57 13.72 -8.97 9.63
C GLU A 57 13.11 -10.35 9.38
N GLU A 58 11.83 -10.53 9.71
CA GLU A 58 11.07 -11.76 9.42
C GLU A 58 10.69 -11.84 7.94
N LEU A 59 10.39 -10.71 7.30
CA LEU A 59 10.04 -10.67 5.88
C LEU A 59 11.26 -10.82 4.96
N PHE A 60 12.44 -10.35 5.39
CA PHE A 60 13.66 -10.39 4.60
C PHE A 60 14.82 -11.09 5.33
N PRO A 61 14.68 -12.38 5.70
CA PRO A 61 15.65 -13.08 6.55
C PRO A 61 17.06 -13.21 5.94
N GLU A 62 17.15 -13.13 4.61
CA GLU A 62 18.42 -13.21 3.86
C GLU A 62 19.19 -11.89 3.86
N SER A 63 18.54 -10.77 4.20
CA SER A 63 19.15 -9.43 4.13
C SER A 63 19.78 -8.95 5.45
N LYS A 64 20.46 -9.87 6.16
CA LYS A 64 21.03 -9.63 7.50
C LYS A 64 21.92 -8.40 7.56
N ASP A 65 22.70 -8.15 6.51
CA ASP A 65 23.59 -7.00 6.41
C ASP A 65 22.85 -5.66 6.45
N ARG A 66 21.55 -5.64 6.09
CA ARG A 66 20.69 -4.44 6.09
C ARG A 66 19.77 -4.33 7.30
N PHE A 67 19.82 -5.26 8.25
CA PHE A 67 18.96 -5.24 9.45
C PHE A 67 19.15 -3.97 10.28
N HIS A 68 20.36 -3.43 10.30
CA HIS A 68 20.64 -2.14 10.96
C HIS A 68 19.83 -0.98 10.36
N MET A 69 19.50 -1.03 9.06
CA MET A 69 18.63 -0.03 8.41
C MET A 69 17.16 -0.25 8.76
N PHE A 70 16.71 -1.50 8.91
CA PHE A 70 15.33 -1.82 9.32
C PHE A 70 15.01 -1.40 10.76
N ARG A 71 16.04 -1.38 11.64
CA ARG A 71 15.91 -0.89 13.02
C ARG A 71 16.05 0.63 13.15
N ARG A 72 16.69 1.28 12.17
CA ARG A 72 16.86 2.74 12.16
C ARG A 72 15.53 3.41 11.84
N ARG A 73 14.82 3.85 12.87
CA ARG A 73 13.64 4.69 12.75
C ARG A 73 14.06 6.06 12.21
N LYS A 74 13.83 6.30 10.91
CA LYS A 74 13.80 7.65 10.33
C LYS A 74 12.49 8.33 10.78
N SER A 75 12.37 9.65 10.63
CA SER A 75 11.18 10.43 11.06
C SER A 75 9.84 9.87 10.58
N SER A 76 9.79 9.19 9.43
CA SER A 76 8.58 8.52 8.91
C SER A 76 8.11 7.29 9.71
N GLY A 77 8.95 6.77 10.60
CA GLY A 77 8.64 5.64 11.48
C GLY A 77 8.28 6.04 12.91
N ASP A 78 8.24 7.34 13.21
CA ASP A 78 7.88 7.87 14.52
C ASP A 78 6.56 8.65 14.45
N TRP A 79 5.46 7.92 14.60
CA TRP A 79 4.11 8.48 14.67
C TRP A 79 3.71 8.83 16.12
N SER A 80 4.67 8.89 17.05
CA SER A 80 4.42 9.22 18.45
C SER A 80 4.43 10.75 18.67
N GLY A 81 3.37 11.41 18.22
CA GLY A 81 3.17 12.85 18.43
C GLY A 81 2.08 13.42 17.53
N ALA A 82 1.41 14.49 17.96
CA ALA A 82 0.60 15.29 17.06
C ALA A 82 1.52 15.76 15.92
N ASP A 83 1.13 15.43 14.69
CA ASP A 83 1.76 15.81 13.43
C ASP A 83 2.50 17.15 13.55
N ARG A 84 3.81 17.11 13.84
CA ARG A 84 4.65 18.30 13.92
C ARG A 84 5.04 18.60 12.48
N LEU A 85 4.15 19.30 11.79
CA LEU A 85 4.48 20.07 10.59
C LEU A 85 5.75 20.85 10.93
N THR A 86 6.88 20.47 10.34
CA THR A 86 8.11 21.25 10.44
C THR A 86 7.89 22.51 9.62
N GLU A 87 7.73 23.64 10.30
CA GLU A 87 7.96 24.97 9.73
C GLU A 87 9.47 25.06 9.47
N GLU A 88 9.91 24.75 8.26
CA GLU A 88 11.28 25.07 7.80
C GLU A 88 11.27 26.48 7.18
N GLU A 89 12.12 27.34 7.75
CA GLU A 89 12.56 28.66 7.26
C GLU A 89 13.37 28.55 5.95
#